data_AF-A0A9D2S3Q8-F1
#
_entry.id   AF-A0A9D2S3Q8-F1
#
_cell.length_a   1.000
_cell.length_b   1.000
_cell.length_c   1.000
_cell.angle_alpha   90.00
_cell.angle_beta   90.00
_cell.angle_gamma   90.00
#
_symmetry.space_group_name_H-M   'P 1'
#
loop_
_entity.id
_entity.type
_entity.pdbx_description
1 polymer ?
#
loop_
_entity_poly.entity_id
_entity_poly.type
_entity_poly.pdbx_seq_one_letter_code
_entity_poly.pdbx_strand_id
1 'polypeptide(L)' 'MQHKILIAYFSASGVTAGVAREMAQAVGADLYEIRPAAPYTPADLDWRNRQSRSSREMGDPACRPA' A
#
# COMPACT_ATOMS: atom_id res chain seq x y z
N MET A 1 -27.24 10.15 -9.35
CA MET A 1 -26.39 8.96 -9.61
C MET A 1 -25.68 8.62 -8.32
N GLN A 2 -25.79 7.39 -7.80
CA GLN A 2 -24.94 6.96 -6.69
C GLN A 2 -23.56 6.60 -7.26
N HIS A 3 -22.53 7.31 -6.83
CA HIS A 3 -21.16 6.95 -7.15
C HIS A 3 -20.74 5.77 -6.27
N LYS A 4 -20.34 4.66 -6.89
CA LYS A 4 -19.67 3.57 -6.19
C LYS A 4 -18.20 3.97 -6.03
N ILE A 5 -17.77 4.17 -4.79
CA ILE A 5 -16.41 4.60 -4.47
C ILE A 5 -15.68 3.40 -3.87
N LEU A 6 -14.48 3.14 -4.36
CA LEU A 6 -13.58 2.11 -3.84
C LEU A 6 -12.26 2.77 -3.42
N ILE A 7 -11.84 2.53 -2.19
CA ILE A 7 -10.52 2.90 -1.69
C ILE A 7 -9.65 1.65 -1.70
N ALA A 8 -8.76 1.55 -2.69
CA ALA A 8 -7.73 0.52 -2.74
C ALA A 8 -6.45 1.04 -2.07
N TYR A 9 -5.87 0.29 -1.12
CA TYR A 9 -4.68 0.72 -0.38
C TYR A 9 -3.66 -0.40 -0.20
N PHE A 10 -2.38 -0.04 -0.12
CA PHE A 10 -1.30 -0.92 0.35
C PHE A 10 -0.78 -0.40 1.70
N SER A 11 -0.51 -1.28 2.66
CA SER A 11 0.08 -0.88 3.93
C SER A 11 1.00 -1.98 4.50
N ALA A 12 2.29 -1.68 4.59
CA ALA A 12 3.26 -2.61 5.20
C ALA A 12 3.30 -2.50 6.73
N SER A 13 3.08 -1.29 7.29
CA SER A 13 3.17 -1.01 8.73
C SER A 13 1.82 -0.69 9.39
N GLY A 14 0.72 -0.70 8.63
CA GLY A 14 -0.63 -0.43 9.13
C GLY A 14 -1.05 1.04 9.18
N VAL A 15 -0.13 2.00 9.02
CA VAL A 15 -0.47 3.45 9.05
C VAL A 15 -1.45 3.80 7.94
N THR A 16 -1.14 3.44 6.69
CA THR A 16 -2.04 3.67 5.54
C THR A 16 -3.38 2.95 5.70
N ALA A 17 -3.40 1.77 6.31
CA ALA A 17 -4.64 1.02 6.55
C ALA A 17 -5.58 1.77 7.50
N GLY A 18 -5.04 2.44 8.53
CA GLY A 18 -5.82 3.28 9.43
C GLY A 18 -6.49 4.44 8.68
N VAL A 19 -5.70 5.22 7.93
CA VAL A 19 -6.21 6.37 7.17
C VAL A 19 -7.20 5.93 6.09
N ALA A 20 -6.96 4.81 5.41
CA ALA A 20 -7.86 4.29 4.39
C ALA A 20 -9.24 3.90 4.96
N ARG A 21 -9.28 3.36 6.19
CA ARG A 21 -10.53 3.07 6.89
C ARG A 21 -11.29 4.35 7.26
N GLU A 22 -10.59 5.34 7.79
CA GLU A 22 -11.18 6.65 8.12
C GLU A 22 -11.78 7.32 6.88
N MET A 23 -11.04 7.34 5.77
CA MET A 23 -11.53 7.87 4.50
C MET A 23 -12.75 7.09 3.99
N ALA A 24 -12.72 5.76 4.03
CA ALA A 24 -13.83 4.94 3.56
C ALA A 24 -15.11 5.19 4.35
N GLN A 25 -15.00 5.34 5.67
CA GLN A 25 -16.12 5.71 6.53
C GLN A 25 -16.67 7.11 6.21
N ALA A 26 -15.78 8.08 5.98
CA ALA A 26 -16.18 9.46 5.70
C ALA A 26 -16.95 9.62 4.37
N VAL A 27 -16.60 8.85 3.34
CA VAL A 27 -17.21 8.96 2.00
C VAL A 27 -18.20 7.84 1.67
N GLY A 28 -18.42 6.90 2.61
CA GLY A 28 -19.26 5.72 2.37
C GLY A 28 -18.73 4.82 1.25
N ALA A 29 -17.40 4.65 1.18
CA ALA A 29 -16.74 3.84 0.16
C ALA A 29 -16.49 2.40 0.62
N ASP A 30 -16.38 1.51 -0.36
CA ASP A 30 -15.83 0.17 -0.15
C ASP A 30 -14.31 0.26 0.04
N LEU A 31 -13.75 -0.69 0.78
CA LEU A 31 -12.33 -0.74 1.10
C LEU A 31 -11.71 -2.03 0.53
N TYR A 32 -10.57 -1.90 -0.15
CA TYR A 32 -9.81 -3.03 -0.68
C TYR A 32 -8.33 -2.94 -0.32
N GLU A 33 -7.79 -4.01 0.28
CA GLU A 33 -6.38 -4.11 0.60
C GLU A 33 -5.61 -4.77 -0.54
N ILE A 34 -4.63 -4.05 -1.08
CA ILE A 34 -3.66 -4.56 -2.05
C ILE A 34 -2.64 -5.37 -1.26
N ARG A 35 -2.84 -6.69 -1.21
CA ARG A 35 -1.94 -7.60 -0.51
C ARG A 35 -0.77 -8.01 -1.41
N PRO A 36 0.49 -7.83 -0.96
CA PRO A 36 1.62 -8.35 -1.71
C PRO A 36 1.58 -9.89 -1.67
N ALA A 37 2.02 -10.54 -2.75
CA ALA A 37 2.09 -12.01 -2.79
C ALA A 37 3.01 -12.57 -1.69
N ALA A 38 4.10 -11.85 -1.39
CA ALA A 38 4.97 -12.10 -0.24
C ALA A 38 4.90 -10.90 0.72
N PRO A 39 4.48 -11.09 1.99
CA PRO A 39 4.46 -10.03 3.00
C PRO A 39 5.83 -9.37 3.19
N TYR A 40 5.83 -8.07 3.49
CA TYR A 40 7.08 -7.35 3.78
C TYR A 40 7.54 -7.65 5.21
N THR A 41 8.83 -7.89 5.36
CA THR A 41 9.50 -8.00 6.65
C THR A 41 10.13 -6.66 7.07
N PRO A 42 10.53 -6.48 8.34
CA PRO A 42 11.28 -5.29 8.75
C PRO A 42 12.57 -5.08 7.95
N ALA A 43 13.27 -6.16 7.56
CA ALA A 43 14.48 -6.09 6.75
C ALA A 43 14.20 -5.64 5.31
N ASP A 44 13.04 -6.00 4.76
CA ASP A 44 12.59 -5.55 3.44
C ASP A 44 12.32 -4.05 3.41
N LEU A 45 11.89 -3.48 4.54
CA LEU A 45 11.50 -2.07 4.69
C LEU A 45 12.66 -1.18 5.16
N ASP A 46 13.86 -1.74 5.37
CA ASP A 46 15.02 -0.95 5.78
C ASP A 46 15.55 -0.09 4.61
N TRP A 47 15.13 1.17 4.57
CA TRP A 47 15.54 2.14 3.56
C TRP A 47 17.03 2.53 3.65
N ARG A 48 17.71 2.27 4.77
CA ARG A 48 19.16 2.52 4.90
C ARG A 48 19.97 1.45 4.17
N ASN A 49 19.40 0.25 4.05
CA ASN A 49 19.99 -0.84 3.30
C ASN A 49 19.60 -0.76 1.81
N ARG A 50 20.56 -0.41 0.94
CA ARG A 50 20.33 -0.36 -0.52
C ARG A 50 19.95 -1.70 -1.15
N GLN A 51 20.18 -2.81 -0.46
CA GLN A 51 19.81 -4.15 -0.90
C GLN A 51 18.45 -4.60 -0.35
N SER A 52 17.81 -3.79 0.51
CA SER A 52 16.46 -4.10 0.98
C SER A 52 15.50 -4.16 -0.20
N ARG A 53 14.46 -5.00 -0.08
CA ARG A 53 13.47 -5.19 -1.12
C ARG A 53 12.81 -3.86 -1.52
N SER A 54 12.43 -3.04 -0.55
CA SER A 54 11.86 -1.71 -0.80
C SER A 54 12.79 -0.79 -1.60
N SER A 55 14.10 -0.80 -1.31
CA SER A 55 15.08 0.00 -2.04
C SER A 55 15.27 -0.50 -3.48
N ARG A 56 15.28 -1.82 -3.68
CA ARG A 56 15.39 -2.44 -5.00
C ARG A 56 14.15 -2.18 -5.86
N GLU A 57 12.96 -2.37 -5.29
CA GLU A 57 11.69 -2.09 -5.99
C GLU A 57 11.54 -0.61 -6.35
N MET A 58 11.97 0.32 -5.47
CA MET A 58 11.98 1.75 -5.80
C MET A 58 12.91 2.09 -6.98
N GLY A 59 14.04 1.41 -7.06
CA GLY A 59 15.04 1.55 -8.12
C GLY A 59 14.68 0.88 -9.44
N ASP A 60 13.66 0.01 -9.46
CA ASP A 60 13.18 -0.68 -10.64
C ASP A 60 11.90 0.02 -11.18
N PRO A 61 11.97 0.71 -12.34
CA PRO A 61 10.80 1.34 -12.94
C PRO A 61 9.66 0.36 -13.24
N ALA A 62 9.96 -0.93 -13.47
CA ALA A 62 8.94 -1.95 -13.74
C ALA A 62 8.06 -2.26 -12.53
N CYS A 63 8.49 -1.90 -11.32
CA CYS A 63 7.69 -2.04 -10.09
C CYS A 63 6.65 -0.93 -9.91
N ARG A 64 6.60 0.07 -10.79
CA ARG A 64 5.64 1.18 -10.70
C ARG A 64 4.35 0.85 -11.45
N PRO A 65 3.18 1.32 -10.99
CA PRO A 65 1.94 1.22 -11.75
C PRO A 65 2.09 1.89 -13.14
N ALA A 66 1.53 1.26 -14.17
CA ALA A 66 1.50 1.76 -15.54
C ALA A 66 0.53 2.92 -15.74
#